data_AF-A0AAW2UBH7-F1
#
_entry.id   AF-A0AAW2UBH7-F1
#
_cell.length_a   1.000
_cell.length_b   1.000
_cell.length_c   1.000
_cell.angle_alpha   90.00
_cell.angle_beta   90.00
_cell.angle_gamma   90.00
#
_symmetry.space_group_name_H-M   'P 1'
#
loop_
_entity.id
_entity.type
_entity.pdbx_description
1 polymer ?
#
loop_
_entity_poly.entity_id
_entity_poly.type
_entity_poly.pdbx_seq_one_letter_code
_entity_poly.pdbx_strand_id
1 'polypeptide(L)'
;MSGYNLIPFDGKSDFSIWKQKMKGILIQQRVFKDIDGKYPENISEEKQLENDEFAYSSIILNLSDSVIRKVGNHSSAKELWDKLDELYTESSLPSKLFLLEKFFRYKLDASKTIDDNIDDFTKLIQDIKLIGDKT
;
A
#
# COMPACT_ATOMS: atom_id res chain seq x y z
N MET A 1 -7.92 -12.67 -20.84
CA MET A 1 -8.20 -12.06 -19.53
C MET A 1 -7.81 -10.60 -19.61
N SER A 2 -8.76 -9.67 -19.44
CA SER A 2 -8.45 -8.25 -19.37
C SER A 2 -7.54 -8.03 -18.16
N GLY A 3 -6.28 -7.69 -18.40
CA GLY A 3 -5.31 -7.44 -17.34
C GLY A 3 -5.83 -6.33 -16.44
N TYR A 4 -5.81 -6.55 -15.13
CA TYR A 4 -6.05 -5.48 -14.17
C TYR A 4 -5.01 -4.39 -14.42
N ASN A 5 -5.45 -3.23 -14.90
CA ASN A 5 -4.58 -2.08 -15.10
C ASN A 5 -4.50 -1.32 -13.77
N LEU A 6 -3.45 -1.59 -12.98
CA LEU A 6 -3.17 -0.85 -11.77
C LEU A 6 -2.68 0.55 -12.17
N ILE A 7 -3.43 1.58 -11.78
CA ILE A 7 -2.98 2.96 -11.95
C ILE A 7 -1.72 3.15 -11.09
N PRO A 8 -0.60 3.63 -11.66
CA PRO A 8 0.62 3.84 -10.90
C PRO A 8 0.40 4.75 -9.69
N PHE A 9 1.07 4.44 -8.58
CA PHE A 9 0.99 5.25 -7.38
C PHE A 9 1.69 6.59 -7.60
N ASP A 10 0.96 7.68 -7.39
CA ASP A 10 1.43 9.04 -7.60
C ASP A 10 1.90 9.74 -6.32
N GLY A 11 1.80 9.07 -5.17
CA GLY A 11 2.13 9.65 -3.87
C GLY A 11 1.01 10.51 -3.25
N LYS A 12 -0.15 10.61 -3.92
CA LYS A 12 -1.32 11.40 -3.46
C LYS A 12 -2.59 10.58 -3.33
N SER A 13 -2.75 9.59 -4.20
CA SER A 13 -3.81 8.59 -4.14
C SER A 13 -3.75 7.76 -2.85
N ASP A 14 -4.82 7.02 -2.57
CA ASP A 14 -4.91 6.20 -1.36
C ASP A 14 -3.87 5.07 -1.38
N PHE A 15 -2.78 5.24 -0.62
CA PHE A 15 -1.69 4.30 -0.57
C PHE A 15 -2.14 2.91 -0.05
N SER A 16 -3.07 2.87 0.90
CA SER A 16 -3.60 1.62 1.44
C SER A 16 -4.26 0.78 0.35
N ILE A 17 -5.12 1.42 -0.45
CA ILE A 17 -5.79 0.78 -1.58
C ILE A 17 -4.78 0.34 -2.66
N TRP A 18 -3.84 1.22 -3.03
CA TRP A 18 -2.83 0.89 -4.03
C TRP A 18 -1.96 -0.30 -3.57
N LYS A 19 -1.49 -0.27 -2.33
CA LYS A 19 -0.67 -1.33 -1.73
C LYS A 19 -1.40 -2.67 -1.72
N GLN A 20 -2.69 -2.69 -1.36
CA GLN A 20 -3.51 -3.90 -1.41
C GLN A 20 -3.60 -4.47 -2.83
N LYS A 21 -3.82 -3.63 -3.84
CA LYS A 21 -3.88 -4.07 -5.25
C LYS A 21 -2.52 -4.56 -5.75
N MET A 22 -1.44 -3.85 -5.44
CA MET A 22 -0.09 -4.25 -5.81
C MET A 22 0.28 -5.60 -5.18
N LYS A 23 -0.06 -5.80 -3.90
CA LYS A 23 0.08 -7.12 -3.25
C LYS A 23 -0.67 -8.21 -4.00
N GLY A 24 -1.90 -7.95 -4.45
CA GLY A 24 -2.67 -8.89 -5.29
C GLY A 24 -1.93 -9.28 -6.58
N ILE A 25 -1.32 -8.31 -7.27
CA ILE A 25 -0.50 -8.55 -8.47
C ILE A 25 0.71 -9.43 -8.15
N LEU A 26 1.46 -9.11 -7.09
CA LEU A 26 2.64 -9.88 -6.68
C LEU A 26 2.29 -11.33 -6.26
N ILE A 27 1.10 -11.53 -5.67
CA ILE A 27 0.57 -12.87 -5.36
C ILE A 27 0.23 -13.62 -6.66
N GLN A 28 -0.44 -12.97 -7.62
CA GLN A 28 -0.74 -13.55 -8.92
C GLN A 28 0.54 -13.95 -9.68
N GLN A 29 1.57 -13.12 -9.56
CA GLN A 29 2.91 -13.35 -10.10
C GLN A 29 3.72 -14.38 -9.30
N ARG A 30 3.24 -14.80 -8.13
CA ARG A 30 3.88 -15.77 -7.22
C ARG A 30 5.24 -15.32 -6.66
N VAL A 31 5.43 -14.02 -6.46
CA VAL A 31 6.67 -13.41 -5.95
C VAL A 31 6.48 -12.60 -4.66
N PHE A 32 5.25 -12.52 -4.13
CA PHE A 32 5.02 -11.81 -2.84
C PHE A 32 5.78 -12.43 -1.65
N LYS A 33 6.14 -13.72 -1.75
CA LYS A 33 6.93 -14.43 -0.73
C LYS A 33 8.31 -13.83 -0.47
N ASP A 34 8.87 -13.14 -1.46
CA ASP A 34 10.16 -12.47 -1.36
C ASP A 34 10.09 -11.21 -0.49
N ILE A 35 8.88 -10.65 -0.35
CA ILE A 35 8.61 -9.51 0.55
C ILE A 35 8.22 -9.98 1.94
N ASP A 36 7.43 -11.05 2.06
CA ASP A 36 6.97 -11.56 3.36
C ASP A 36 7.97 -12.49 4.08
N GLY A 37 9.03 -12.91 3.38
CA GLY A 37 10.08 -13.79 3.91
C GLY A 37 9.67 -15.24 4.09
N LYS A 38 8.50 -15.65 3.60
CA LYS A 38 7.94 -17.01 3.77
C LYS A 38 8.21 -17.86 2.55
N TYR A 39 9.46 -18.25 2.39
CA TYR A 39 9.85 -19.20 1.36
C TYR A 39 9.41 -20.63 1.73
N PRO A 40 8.98 -21.43 0.76
CA PRO A 40 8.93 -22.87 0.92
C PRO A 40 10.34 -23.41 1.21
N GLU A 41 10.46 -24.43 2.05
CA GLU A 41 11.72 -25.16 2.20
C GLU A 41 12.15 -25.69 0.81
N ASN A 42 13.42 -25.50 0.46
CA ASN A 42 14.09 -25.95 -0.79
C ASN A 42 14.01 -25.04 -2.04
N ILE A 43 13.82 -23.73 -1.91
CA ILE A 43 14.00 -22.81 -3.06
C ILE A 43 15.49 -22.45 -3.23
N SER A 44 16.02 -22.51 -4.46
CA SER A 44 17.41 -22.15 -4.75
C SER A 44 17.65 -20.65 -4.62
N GLU A 45 18.88 -20.25 -4.26
CA GLU A 45 19.28 -18.83 -4.17
C GLU A 45 19.06 -18.09 -5.50
N GLU A 46 19.38 -18.73 -6.63
CA GLU A 46 19.13 -18.18 -7.97
C GLU A 46 17.65 -17.89 -8.20
N LYS A 47 16.76 -18.80 -7.76
CA LYS A 47 15.32 -18.60 -7.90
C LYS A 47 14.78 -17.55 -6.93
N GLN A 48 15.41 -17.37 -5.76
CA GLN A 48 15.07 -16.26 -4.87
C GLN A 48 15.44 -14.92 -5.50
N LEU A 49 16.65 -14.81 -6.05
CA LEU A 49 17.11 -13.59 -6.72
C LEU A 49 16.21 -13.23 -7.91
N GLU A 50 15.86 -14.19 -8.77
CA GLU A 50 14.97 -13.95 -9.91
C GLU A 50 13.58 -13.45 -9.47
N ASN A 51 13.03 -14.02 -8.38
CA ASN A 51 11.73 -13.57 -7.88
C ASN A 51 11.81 -12.19 -7.23
N ASP A 52 12.90 -11.89 -6.49
CA ASP A 52 13.12 -10.57 -5.90
C ASP A 52 13.26 -9.50 -6.98
N GLU A 53 14.07 -9.72 -8.02
CA GLU A 53 14.18 -8.81 -9.17
C GLU A 53 12.83 -8.61 -9.88
N PHE A 54 12.02 -9.67 -10.00
CA PHE A 54 10.70 -9.60 -10.62
C PHE A 54 9.69 -8.85 -9.74
N ALA A 55 9.72 -9.04 -8.42
CA ALA A 55 8.90 -8.30 -7.47
C ALA A 55 9.30 -6.82 -7.45
N TYR A 56 10.61 -6.54 -7.41
CA TYR A 56 11.17 -5.19 -7.42
C TYR A 56 10.74 -4.41 -8.67
N SER A 57 10.97 -4.99 -9.85
CA SER A 57 10.59 -4.38 -11.13
C SER A 57 9.08 -4.18 -11.23
N SER A 58 8.27 -5.16 -10.79
CA SER A 58 6.82 -5.04 -10.78
C SER A 58 6.33 -3.89 -9.90
N ILE A 59 6.94 -3.67 -8.73
CA ILE A 59 6.62 -2.54 -7.86
C ILE A 59 7.02 -1.23 -8.54
N ILE A 60 8.28 -1.08 -8.96
CA ILE A 60 8.81 0.15 -9.59
C ILE A 60 7.98 0.57 -10.80
N LEU A 61 7.61 -0.36 -11.67
CA LEU A 61 6.81 -0.08 -12.88
C LEU A 61 5.38 0.39 -12.57
N ASN A 62 4.91 0.20 -11.33
CA ASN A 62 3.61 0.68 -10.86
C ASN A 62 3.74 1.91 -9.94
N LEU A 63 4.88 2.61 -9.98
CA LEU A 63 5.09 3.90 -9.31
C LEU A 63 5.23 5.01 -10.36
N SER A 64 4.86 6.23 -9.98
CA SER A 64 5.18 7.42 -10.78
C SER A 64 6.63 7.86 -10.57
N ASP A 65 7.19 8.58 -11.54
CA ASP A 65 8.54 9.14 -11.46
C ASP A 65 8.79 9.98 -10.19
N SER A 66 7.77 10.70 -9.71
CA SER A 66 7.91 11.49 -8.48
C SER A 66 8.05 10.62 -7.24
N VAL A 67 7.34 9.49 -7.20
CA VAL A 67 7.47 8.53 -6.10
C VAL A 67 8.81 7.81 -6.19
N ILE A 68 9.22 7.37 -7.39
CA ILE A 68 10.53 6.72 -7.63
C ILE A 68 11.67 7.61 -7.13
N ARG A 69 11.65 8.91 -7.44
CA ARG A 69 12.64 9.87 -6.93
C ARG A 69 12.65 9.99 -5.40
N LYS A 70 11.49 9.83 -4.74
CA LYS A 70 11.35 10.00 -3.29
C LYS A 70 11.76 8.75 -2.51
N VAL A 71 11.46 7.56 -3.02
CA VAL A 71 11.88 6.29 -2.39
C VAL A 71 13.39 6.08 -2.55
N GLY A 72 13.97 6.49 -3.68
CA GLY A 72 15.38 6.29 -3.97
C GLY A 72 15.69 4.88 -4.47
N ASN A 73 16.96 4.50 -4.42
CA ASN A 73 17.42 3.18 -4.87
C ASN A 73 17.46 2.20 -3.70
N HIS A 74 17.00 0.97 -3.94
CA HIS A 74 17.02 -0.13 -2.98
C HIS A 74 17.58 -1.40 -3.62
N SER A 75 18.09 -2.31 -2.80
CA SER A 75 18.76 -3.52 -3.27
C SER A 75 17.84 -4.74 -3.34
N SER A 76 16.64 -4.66 -2.76
CA SER A 76 15.64 -5.75 -2.81
C SER A 76 14.21 -5.22 -2.88
N ALA A 77 13.28 -6.07 -3.32
CA ALA A 77 11.86 -5.75 -3.36
C ALA A 77 11.30 -5.46 -1.96
N LYS A 78 11.79 -6.19 -0.95
CA LYS A 78 11.40 -6.01 0.45
C LYS A 78 11.79 -4.62 0.97
N GLU A 79 13.03 -4.18 0.74
CA GLU A 79 13.49 -2.84 1.16
C GLU A 79 12.65 -1.73 0.52
N LEU A 80 12.36 -1.84 -0.78
CA LEU A 80 11.51 -0.90 -1.49
C LEU A 80 10.08 -0.88 -0.92
N TRP A 81 9.52 -2.06 -0.65
CA TRP A 81 8.19 -2.19 -0.06
C TRP A 81 8.11 -1.57 1.34
N ASP A 82 9.09 -1.85 2.19
CA ASP A 82 9.18 -1.31 3.55
C ASP A 82 9.37 0.22 3.52
N LYS A 83 10.14 0.76 2.54
CA LYS A 83 10.30 2.21 2.40
C LYS A 83 9.02 2.92 1.95
N LEU A 84 8.26 2.30 1.03
CA LEU A 84 6.94 2.80 0.66
C LEU A 84 6.00 2.81 1.87
N ASP A 85 6.05 1.76 2.69
CA ASP A 85 5.29 1.70 3.94
C ASP A 85 5.68 2.78 4.94
N GLU A 86 6.97 3.00 5.16
CA GLU A 86 7.47 4.08 6.01
C GLU A 86 6.95 5.44 5.52
N LEU A 87 7.12 5.75 4.23
CA LEU A 87 6.80 7.07 3.68
C LEU A 87 5.30 7.38 3.58
N TYR A 88 4.47 6.35 3.39
CA TYR A 88 3.06 6.53 3.02
C TYR A 88 2.07 5.79 3.94
N THR A 89 2.55 4.96 4.87
CA THR A 89 1.75 4.42 5.99
C THR A 89 1.97 5.19 7.28
N GLU A 90 3.15 5.79 7.50
CA GLU A 90 3.36 6.75 8.58
C GLU A 90 2.64 8.06 8.27
N SER A 91 1.34 8.00 8.49
CA SER A 91 0.61 9.08 9.14
C SER A 91 1.47 9.61 10.30
N SER A 92 2.19 10.69 10.03
CA SER A 92 2.79 11.52 11.06
C SER A 92 1.76 11.70 12.21
N LEU A 93 2.18 11.79 13.47
CA LEU A 93 1.31 12.16 14.60
C LEU A 93 0.24 13.23 14.24
N PRO A 94 0.57 14.27 13.46
CA PRO A 94 -0.40 15.20 12.85
C PRO A 94 -1.53 14.56 12.02
N SER A 95 -1.24 13.57 11.19
CA SER A 95 -2.24 12.84 10.38
C SER A 95 -3.18 11.99 11.24
N LYS A 96 -2.69 11.36 12.31
CA LYS A 96 -3.54 10.64 13.28
C LYS A 96 -4.45 11.60 14.03
N LEU A 97 -3.90 12.71 14.50
CA LEU A 97 -4.65 13.75 15.20
C LEU A 97 -5.72 14.38 14.29
N PHE A 98 -5.38 14.64 13.03
CA PHE A 98 -6.31 15.16 12.03
C PHE A 98 -7.46 14.19 11.75
N LEU A 99 -7.20 12.88 11.65
CA LEU A 99 -8.24 11.88 11.44
C LEU A 99 -9.15 11.72 12.66
N LEU A 100 -8.59 11.76 13.88
CA LEU A 100 -9.38 11.77 15.11
C LEU A 100 -10.25 13.04 15.18
N GLU A 101 -9.70 14.19 14.84
CA GLU A 101 -10.48 15.44 14.78
C GLU A 101 -11.62 15.34 13.76
N LYS A 102 -11.35 14.82 12.55
CA LYS A 102 -12.38 14.60 11.53
C LYS A 102 -13.46 13.63 12.01
N PHE A 103 -13.08 12.58 12.75
CA PHE A 103 -14.02 11.62 13.34
C PHE A 103 -14.90 12.26 14.42
N PHE A 104 -14.32 12.98 15.38
CA PHE A 104 -15.10 13.67 16.41
C PHE A 104 -16.02 14.76 15.85
N ARG A 105 -15.67 15.34 14.71
CA ARG A 105 -16.48 16.36 14.02
C ARG A 105 -17.43 15.78 12.96
N TYR A 106 -17.37 14.48 12.68
CA TYR A 106 -18.14 13.88 11.60
C TYR A 106 -19.64 14.04 11.86
N LYS A 107 -20.36 14.46 10.82
CA LYS A 107 -21.81 14.56 10.78
C LYS A 107 -22.27 14.09 9.41
N LEU A 108 -23.47 13.49 9.36
CA LEU A 108 -24.08 13.08 8.10
C LEU A 108 -24.26 14.29 7.20
N ASP A 109 -23.86 14.15 5.94
CA ASP A 109 -24.11 15.11 4.89
C ASP A 109 -25.49 14.84 4.30
N ALA A 110 -26.43 15.77 4.56
CA ALA A 110 -27.81 15.67 4.09
C ALA A 110 -27.95 15.76 2.56
N SER A 111 -26.88 16.16 1.85
CA SER A 111 -26.84 16.15 0.38
C SER A 111 -26.48 14.80 -0.23
N LYS A 112 -26.02 13.84 0.59
CA LYS A 112 -25.62 12.49 0.16
C LYS A 112 -26.66 11.44 0.54
N THR A 113 -26.59 10.27 -0.11
CA THR A 113 -27.40 9.12 0.33
C THR A 113 -26.91 8.58 1.67
N ILE A 114 -27.72 7.75 2.32
CA ILE A 114 -27.34 7.09 3.57
C ILE A 114 -26.14 6.15 3.31
N ASP A 115 -26.14 5.41 2.20
CA ASP A 115 -25.05 4.49 1.86
C ASP A 115 -23.73 5.22 1.64
N ASP A 116 -23.74 6.35 0.91
CA ASP A 116 -22.54 7.17 0.72
C ASP A 116 -21.97 7.70 2.04
N ASN A 117 -22.84 8.11 2.96
CA ASN A 117 -22.43 8.54 4.29
C ASN A 117 -21.83 7.38 5.11
N ILE A 118 -22.44 6.18 5.01
CA ILE A 118 -21.91 4.96 5.67
C ILE A 118 -20.54 4.60 5.10
N ASP A 119 -20.34 4.71 3.79
CA ASP A 119 -19.04 4.45 3.14
C ASP A 119 -17.98 5.46 3.61
N ASP A 120 -18.32 6.76 3.65
CA ASP A 120 -17.43 7.81 4.16
C ASP A 120 -17.03 7.56 5.62
N PHE A 121 -17.99 7.17 6.46
CA PHE A 121 -17.74 6.86 7.87
C PHE A 121 -16.90 5.59 8.02
N THR A 122 -17.21 4.54 7.24
CA THR A 122 -16.47 3.28 7.26
C THR A 122 -15.03 3.48 6.83
N LYS A 123 -14.81 4.30 5.79
CA LYS A 123 -13.48 4.71 5.36
C LYS A 123 -12.72 5.42 6.48
N LEU A 124 -13.36 6.37 7.16
CA LEU A 124 -12.75 7.09 8.28
C LEU A 124 -12.34 6.17 9.44
N ILE A 125 -13.15 5.16 9.77
CA ILE A 125 -12.82 4.15 10.77
C ILE A 125 -11.65 3.27 10.33
N GLN A 126 -11.62 2.85 9.06
CA GLN A 126 -10.52 2.06 8.51
C GLN A 126 -9.21 2.85 8.54
N ASP A 127 -9.23 4.12 8.13
CA ASP A 127 -8.08 5.02 8.15
C ASP A 127 -7.52 5.16 9.58
N ILE A 128 -8.39 5.26 10.61
CA ILE A 128 -7.95 5.30 12.01
C ILE A 128 -7.33 3.97 12.47
N LYS A 129 -7.94 2.83 12.12
CA LYS A 129 -7.43 1.49 12.52
C LYS A 129 -6.07 1.18 11.91
N LEU A 130 -5.88 1.50 10.64
CA LEU A 130 -4.59 1.32 9.95
C LEU A 130 -3.43 2.06 10.64
N ILE A 131 -3.74 3.10 11.42
CA ILE A 131 -2.77 3.91 12.18
C ILE A 131 -2.67 3.45 13.65
N GLY A 132 -3.67 2.73 14.17
CA GLY A 132 -3.76 2.31 15.56
C GLY A 132 -3.05 0.99 15.92
N ASP A 133 -2.93 0.06 14.98
CA ASP A 133 -2.55 -1.34 15.23
C ASP A 133 -1.03 -1.60 15.38
N LYS A 134 -0.22 -0.62 15.80
CA LYS A 134 1.23 -0.79 16.04
C LYS A 134 1.61 -0.62 17.52
N THR A 135 1.05 -1.46 18.40
CA THR A 135 1.53 -1.64 19.78
C THR A 135 1.75 -3.11 20.09
#